data_AF-A0A661YZN4-F1
#
_entry.id   AF-A0A661YZN4-F1
#
_cell.length_a   1.000
_cell.length_b   1.000
_cell.length_c   1.000
_cell.angle_alpha   90.00
_cell.angle_beta   90.00
_cell.angle_gamma   90.00
#
_symmetry.space_group_name_H-M   'P 1'
#
loop_
_entity.id
_entity.type
_entity.pdbx_description
1 polymer ?
#
loop_
_entity_poly.entity_id
_entity_poly.type
_entity_poly.pdbx_seq_one_letter_code
_entity_poly.pdbx_strand_id
1 'polypeptide(L)'
;MEIFKYKDYDAISKAAAAFVIREIVKKPNLILGLATGDSPIGLYQHLIKAYEVGIISFKNIKTFNLDEYVGIDKNHPQSYHSFMHKYLFDHIDILPENINIPSND
;
A
#
# COMPACT_ATOMS: atom_id res chain seq x y z
N MET A 1 18.53 4.75 -13.80
CA MET A 1 17.10 5.10 -13.75
C MET A 1 16.46 4.57 -15.01
N GLU A 2 15.48 3.69 -14.89
CA GLU A 2 14.68 3.20 -16.02
C GLU A 2 13.35 3.96 -16.05
N ILE A 3 12.85 4.28 -17.25
CA ILE A 3 11.60 5.03 -17.43
C ILE A 3 10.65 4.16 -18.25
N PHE A 4 9.48 3.88 -17.69
CA PHE A 4 8.41 3.16 -18.35
C PHE A 4 7.24 4.10 -18.62
N LYS A 5 6.79 4.18 -19.87
CA LYS A 5 5.62 4.98 -20.26
C LYS A 5 4.42 4.06 -20.46
N TYR A 6 3.33 4.36 -19.78
CA TYR A 6 2.06 3.65 -19.91
C TYR A 6 1.02 4.55 -20.58
N LYS A 7 -0.01 3.93 -21.16
CA LYS A 7 -1.06 4.62 -21.91
C LYS A 7 -2.00 5.47 -21.05
N ASP A 8 -2.29 5.01 -19.83
CA ASP A 8 -3.29 5.57 -18.93
C ASP A 8 -2.98 5.17 -17.47
N TYR A 9 -3.77 5.73 -16.54
CA TYR A 9 -3.65 5.48 -15.10
C TYR A 9 -3.79 4.01 -14.73
N ASP A 10 -4.81 3.33 -15.28
CA ASP A 10 -5.05 1.90 -15.02
C ASP A 10 -3.87 1.03 -15.47
N ALA A 11 -3.27 1.32 -16.63
CA ALA A 11 -2.11 0.58 -17.12
C ALA A 11 -0.88 0.73 -16.20
N ILE A 12 -0.59 1.95 -15.70
CA ILE A 12 0.52 2.14 -14.76
C ILE A 12 0.22 1.50 -13.40
N SER A 13 -1.02 1.62 -12.89
CA SER A 13 -1.44 0.99 -11.64
C SER A 13 -1.31 -0.53 -11.70
N LYS A 14 -1.75 -1.16 -12.80
CA LYS A 14 -1.59 -2.61 -13.04
C LYS A 14 -0.14 -3.02 -13.10
N ALA A 15 0.69 -2.29 -13.84
CA ALA A 15 2.10 -2.62 -13.98
C ALA A 15 2.87 -2.48 -12.66
N ALA A 16 2.61 -1.42 -11.90
CA ALA A 16 3.21 -1.21 -10.59
C ALA A 16 2.75 -2.27 -9.57
N ALA A 17 1.46 -2.62 -9.56
CA ALA A 17 0.96 -3.71 -8.72
C ALA A 17 1.56 -5.06 -9.11
N ALA A 18 1.67 -5.37 -10.41
CA ALA A 18 2.30 -6.61 -10.89
C ALA A 18 3.77 -6.71 -10.43
N PHE A 19 4.50 -5.59 -10.43
CA PHE A 19 5.85 -5.53 -9.89
C PHE A 19 5.87 -5.85 -8.39
N VAL A 20 5.04 -5.20 -7.58
CA VAL A 20 4.98 -5.43 -6.12
C VAL A 20 4.54 -6.86 -5.80
N ILE A 21 3.50 -7.38 -6.46
CA ILE A 21 3.02 -8.76 -6.32
C ILE A 21 4.17 -9.74 -6.56
N ARG A 22 4.92 -9.54 -7.65
CA ARG A 22 6.07 -10.40 -7.98
C ARG A 22 7.11 -10.40 -6.86
N GLU A 23 7.40 -9.25 -6.27
CA GLU A 23 8.38 -9.17 -5.18
C GLU A 23 7.85 -9.76 -3.87
N ILE A 24 6.55 -9.63 -3.55
CA ILE A 24 5.92 -10.32 -2.41
C ILE A 24 5.97 -11.83 -2.59
N VAL A 25 5.66 -12.35 -3.78
CA VAL A 25 5.73 -13.80 -4.07
C VAL A 25 7.16 -14.32 -3.89
N LYS A 26 8.16 -13.57 -4.35
CA LYS A 26 9.59 -13.93 -4.17
C LYS A 26 10.04 -13.85 -2.71
N LYS A 27 9.52 -12.87 -1.96
CA LYS A 27 9.90 -12.61 -0.57
C LYS A 27 8.63 -12.32 0.26
N PRO A 28 7.99 -13.35 0.83
CA PRO A 28 6.75 -13.18 1.59
C PRO A 28 6.88 -12.32 2.86
N ASN A 29 8.11 -12.04 3.31
CA ASN A 29 8.41 -11.14 4.43
C ASN A 29 9.06 -9.81 3.97
N LEU A 30 8.68 -9.34 2.78
CA LEU A 30 9.14 -8.08 2.22
C LEU A 30 8.75 -6.89 3.13
N ILE A 31 9.63 -5.89 3.17
CA ILE A 31 9.37 -4.61 3.83
C ILE A 31 9.01 -3.60 2.73
N LEU A 32 7.83 -3.00 2.82
CA LEU A 32 7.29 -2.08 1.82
C LEU A 32 7.29 -0.64 2.34
N GLY A 33 7.88 0.27 1.56
CA GLY A 33 7.63 1.71 1.71
C GLY A 33 6.35 2.09 0.96
N LEU A 34 5.40 2.73 1.63
CA LEU A 34 4.08 3.06 1.10
C LEU A 34 3.85 4.57 1.06
N ALA A 35 3.23 5.04 -0.02
CA ALA A 35 2.86 6.43 -0.22
C ALA A 35 1.34 6.62 -0.16
N THR A 36 0.90 7.84 0.11
CA THR A 36 -0.52 8.24 0.03
C THR A 36 -0.78 9.10 -1.22
N GLY A 37 -1.98 9.69 -1.31
CA GLY A 37 -2.43 10.48 -2.46
C GLY A 37 -3.10 9.65 -3.56
N ASP A 38 -3.53 10.30 -4.64
CA ASP A 38 -4.35 9.66 -5.67
C ASP A 38 -3.56 8.66 -6.53
N SER A 39 -2.29 8.94 -6.77
CA SER A 39 -1.42 8.12 -7.63
C SER A 39 -1.38 6.64 -7.23
N PRO A 40 -1.17 6.24 -5.96
CA PRO A 40 -1.11 4.83 -5.57
C PRO A 40 -2.46 4.13 -5.38
N ILE A 41 -3.61 4.81 -5.44
CA ILE A 41 -4.93 4.19 -5.16
C ILE A 41 -5.19 2.98 -6.08
N GLY A 42 -4.96 3.11 -7.38
CA GLY A 42 -5.14 2.02 -8.34
C GLY A 42 -4.18 0.86 -8.07
N LEU A 43 -2.95 1.14 -7.62
CA LEU A 43 -2.01 0.08 -7.21
C LEU A 43 -2.60 -0.71 -6.03
N TYR A 44 -3.10 -0.03 -4.99
CA TYR A 44 -3.69 -0.70 -3.83
C TYR A 44 -4.90 -1.54 -4.18
N GLN A 45 -5.78 -1.04 -5.06
CA GLN A 45 -6.92 -1.82 -5.56
C GLN A 45 -6.50 -3.12 -6.25
N HIS A 46 -5.39 -3.10 -7.01
CA HIS A 46 -4.87 -4.31 -7.65
C HIS A 46 -4.17 -5.27 -6.66
N LEU A 47 -3.52 -4.74 -5.63
CA LEU A 47 -2.96 -5.56 -4.56
C LEU A 47 -4.05 -6.28 -3.75
N ILE A 48 -5.14 -5.58 -3.42
CA ILE A 48 -6.30 -6.16 -2.73
C ILE A 48 -6.88 -7.29 -3.58
N LYS A 49 -7.13 -7.07 -4.88
CA LYS A 49 -7.62 -8.11 -5.78
C LYS A 49 -6.71 -9.34 -5.81
N ALA A 50 -5.39 -9.15 -5.82
CA ALA A 50 -4.44 -10.25 -5.81
C ALA A 50 -4.48 -11.04 -4.48
N TYR A 51 -4.72 -10.36 -3.36
CA TYR A 51 -4.96 -11.00 -2.07
C TYR A 51 -6.28 -11.77 -2.06
N GLU A 52 -7.38 -11.17 -2.51
CA GLU A 52 -8.72 -11.78 -2.54
C GLU A 52 -8.75 -13.10 -3.34
N VAL A 53 -7.96 -13.19 -4.42
CA VAL A 53 -7.83 -14.42 -5.23
C VAL A 53 -6.70 -15.36 -4.78
N GLY A 54 -6.05 -15.06 -3.64
CA GLY A 54 -5.05 -15.93 -3.01
C GLY A 54 -3.67 -15.95 -3.68
N ILE A 55 -3.32 -14.94 -4.50
CA ILE A 55 -2.00 -14.85 -5.15
C ILE A 55 -0.93 -14.40 -4.14
N ILE A 56 -1.29 -13.51 -3.21
CA ILE A 56 -0.39 -12.97 -2.19
C ILE A 56 -1.06 -12.94 -0.80
N SER A 57 -0.24 -12.87 0.24
CA SER A 57 -0.65 -12.61 1.63
C SER A 57 0.26 -11.53 2.21
N PHE A 58 -0.32 -10.69 3.06
CA PHE A 58 0.34 -9.61 3.77
C PHE A 58 0.65 -9.95 5.23
N LYS A 59 0.29 -11.15 5.70
CA LYS A 59 0.48 -11.59 7.09
C LYS A 59 1.91 -11.45 7.60
N ASN A 60 2.90 -11.65 6.72
CA ASN A 60 4.33 -11.56 7.06
C ASN A 60 5.01 -10.28 6.54
N ILE A 61 4.26 -9.39 5.89
CA ILE A 61 4.76 -8.14 5.32
C ILE A 61 4.84 -7.08 6.41
N LYS A 62 5.88 -6.24 6.37
CA LYS A 62 6.01 -5.01 7.16
C LYS A 62 5.90 -3.80 6.27
N THR A 63 5.24 -2.75 6.75
CA THR A 63 5.03 -1.52 5.98
C THR A 63 5.55 -0.31 6.74
N PHE A 64 6.05 0.66 5.99
CA PHE A 64 6.45 1.98 6.49
C PHE A 64 5.86 3.05 5.57
N ASN A 65 5.04 3.94 6.12
CA ASN A 65 4.54 5.10 5.39
C ASN A 65 5.57 6.23 5.33
N LEU A 66 5.56 6.98 4.24
CA LEU A 66 6.51 8.08 4.01
C LEU A 66 6.36 9.23 5.00
N ASP A 67 5.12 9.57 5.33
CA ASP A 67 4.76 10.80 6.03
C ASP A 67 3.42 10.66 6.79
N GLU A 68 3.13 11.64 7.63
CA GLU A 68 1.84 11.91 8.28
C GLU A 68 1.72 13.43 8.54
N TYR A 69 0.50 13.95 8.57
CA TYR A 69 0.24 15.34 8.94
C TYR A 69 0.40 15.55 10.46
N VAL A 70 1.21 16.55 10.83
CA VAL A 70 1.34 16.99 12.22
C VAL A 70 0.06 17.70 12.68
N GLY A 71 -0.43 17.36 13.87
CA GLY A 71 -1.55 18.04 14.53
C GLY A 71 -2.95 17.63 14.05
N ILE A 72 -3.06 16.67 13.12
CA ILE A 72 -4.34 16.08 12.70
C ILE A 72 -4.56 14.79 13.48
N ASP A 73 -5.74 14.59 14.10
CA ASP A 73 -6.06 13.34 14.79
C ASP A 73 -5.94 12.13 13.85
N LYS A 74 -5.39 11.02 14.35
CA LYS A 74 -5.19 9.81 13.55
C LYS A 74 -6.48 9.25 12.92
N ASN A 75 -7.64 9.48 13.53
CA ASN A 75 -8.94 9.03 13.03
C ASN A 75 -9.63 10.08 12.16
N HIS A 76 -9.01 11.24 11.96
CA HIS A 76 -9.53 12.27 11.07
C HIS A 76 -9.57 11.71 9.64
N PRO A 77 -10.63 11.96 8.83
CA PRO A 77 -10.74 11.40 7.48
C PRO A 77 -9.61 11.76 6.51
N GLN A 78 -8.85 12.81 6.82
CA GLN A 78 -7.70 13.28 6.02
C GLN A 78 -6.33 12.86 6.58
N SER A 79 -6.26 12.16 7.72
CA SER A 79 -4.99 11.58 8.17
C SER A 79 -4.53 10.50 7.19
N TYR A 80 -3.22 10.33 7.06
CA TYR A 80 -2.66 9.26 6.25
C TYR A 80 -2.86 7.89 6.88
N HIS A 81 -2.99 7.83 8.21
CA HIS A 81 -3.55 6.67 8.89
C HIS A 81 -4.93 6.27 8.33
N SER A 82 -5.92 7.16 8.34
CA SER A 82 -7.27 6.87 7.82
C SER A 82 -7.25 6.54 6.32
N PHE A 83 -6.40 7.22 5.55
CA PHE A 83 -6.20 6.93 4.13
C PHE A 83 -5.75 5.48 3.91
N MET A 84 -4.70 5.04 4.62
CA MET A 84 -4.13 3.71 4.40
C MET A 84 -5.08 2.59 4.83
N HIS A 85 -5.81 2.79 5.93
CA HIS A 85 -6.86 1.85 6.34
C HIS A 85 -7.96 1.75 5.29
N LYS A 86 -8.47 2.90 4.82
CA LYS A 86 -9.49 2.96 3.79
C LYS A 86 -9.09 2.28 2.48
N TYR A 87 -7.86 2.50 2.01
CA TYR A 87 -7.45 2.08 0.67
C TYR A 87 -6.65 0.78 0.62
N LEU A 88 -6.14 0.26 1.76
CA LEU A 88 -5.34 -0.95 1.77
C LEU A 88 -5.58 -1.81 3.01
N PHE A 89 -5.24 -1.31 4.21
CA PHE A 89 -5.03 -2.18 5.38
C PHE A 89 -6.28 -2.91 5.87
N ASP A 90 -7.47 -2.34 5.72
CA ASP A 90 -8.72 -2.99 6.14
C ASP A 90 -9.18 -4.10 5.17
N HIS A 91 -8.52 -4.26 4.02
CA HIS A 91 -8.91 -5.19 2.95
C HIS A 91 -7.94 -6.35 2.75
N ILE A 92 -6.92 -6.47 3.61
CA ILE A 92 -5.85 -7.47 3.52
C ILE A 92 -5.57 -8.10 4.89
N ASP A 93 -4.81 -9.19 4.92
CA ASP A 93 -4.45 -9.91 6.14
C ASP A 93 -3.16 -9.39 6.82
N ILE A 94 -2.83 -8.11 6.66
CA ILE A 94 -1.68 -7.51 7.36
C ILE A 94 -1.93 -7.48 8.87
N LEU A 95 -0.90 -7.82 9.65
CA LEU A 95 -0.99 -7.75 11.10
C LEU A 95 -0.80 -6.29 11.58
N PRO A 96 -1.60 -5.80 12.54
CA PRO A 96 -1.50 -4.41 13.02
C PRO A 96 -0.11 -4.02 13.51
N GLU A 97 0.62 -4.94 14.17
CA GLU A 97 2.00 -4.73 14.63
C GLU A 97 3.03 -4.56 13.51
N ASN A 98 2.65 -4.86 12.26
CA ASN A 98 3.49 -4.70 11.08
C ASN A 98 3.17 -3.41 10.29
N ILE A 99 2.20 -2.61 10.75
CA ILE A 99 1.86 -1.30 10.19
C ILE A 99 2.67 -0.22 10.91
N ASN A 100 3.51 0.52 10.19
CA ASN A 100 4.30 1.62 10.75
C ASN A 100 3.98 2.92 9.99
N ILE A 101 3.28 3.83 10.65
CA ILE A 101 2.97 5.18 10.16
C ILE A 101 3.58 6.17 11.15
N PRO A 102 4.23 7.27 10.68
CA PRO A 102 4.72 8.31 11.58
C PRO A 102 3.65 8.84 12.52
N SER A 103 4.05 9.19 13.75
CA SER A 103 3.15 9.82 14.73
C SER A 103 2.76 11.24 14.28
N ASN A 104 1.57 11.66 14.69
CA ASN A 104 0.95 12.96 14.41
C ASN A 104 1.10 13.98 15.56
N ASP A 105 1.77 13.57 16.65
CA ASP A 105 2.04 14.36 17.88
C ASP A 105 3.26 15.29 17.76
#